data_AF-D3D0X4-F1
#
_entry.id   AF-D3D0X4-F1
#
_cell.length_a   1.000
_cell.length_b   1.000
_cell.length_c   1.000
_cell.angle_alpha   90.00
_cell.angle_beta   90.00
_cell.angle_gamma   90.00
#
_symmetry.space_group_name_H-M   'P 1'
#
loop_
_entity.id
_entity.type
_entity.pdbx_description
1 polymer ?
#
loop_
_entity_poly.entity_id
_entity_poly.type
_entity_poly.pdbx_seq_one_letter_code
_entity_poly.pdbx_strand_id
1 'polypeptide(L)'
;MNSTAYIQPAKKVADDVAVVRTQKFRDCAVEAIGESPAGTDDPTQSIEMMGEFGERDVPLPDGAAARFAFTVNMTTDGVTVPLCMDILLFGKGQVESLATVTSAVNPPDDLVTAVTAQMVSKLNKQ
;
A
#
# COMPACT_ATOMS: atom_id res chain seq x y z
N MET A 1 2.53 -10.95 -0.03
CA MET A 1 3.27 -9.72 -0.36
C MET A 1 3.38 -9.64 -1.87
N ASN A 2 2.97 -8.52 -2.46
CA ASN A 2 3.23 -8.19 -3.86
C ASN A 2 4.14 -6.95 -3.92
N SER A 3 4.95 -6.83 -4.95
CA SER A 3 5.76 -5.62 -5.18
C SER A 3 5.92 -5.34 -6.66
N THR A 4 5.85 -4.06 -7.03
CA THR A 4 6.13 -3.57 -8.38
C THR A 4 7.23 -2.52 -8.35
N ALA A 5 7.97 -2.38 -9.44
CA ALA A 5 9.05 -1.41 -9.56
C ALA A 5 9.10 -0.83 -10.97
N TYR A 6 9.46 0.45 -11.06
CA TYR A 6 9.56 1.20 -12.30
C TYR A 6 10.89 1.95 -12.35
N ILE A 7 11.52 1.95 -13.52
CA ILE A 7 12.68 2.79 -13.80
C ILE A 7 12.18 4.10 -14.39
N GLN A 8 12.56 5.20 -13.76
CA GLN A 8 12.16 6.56 -14.10
C GLN A 8 13.38 7.51 -14.06
N PRO A 9 13.30 8.68 -14.69
CA PRO A 9 14.33 9.71 -14.52
C PRO A 9 14.52 10.06 -13.04
N ALA A 10 15.77 10.17 -12.58
CA ALA A 10 16.07 10.36 -11.15
C ALA A 10 15.41 11.61 -10.56
N LYS A 11 15.28 12.67 -11.35
CA LYS A 11 14.55 13.88 -10.94
C LYS A 11 13.08 13.59 -10.67
N LYS A 12 12.42 12.82 -11.54
CA LYS A 12 11.02 12.42 -11.34
C LYS A 12 10.87 11.62 -10.05
N VAL A 13 11.74 10.65 -9.80
CA VAL A 13 11.71 9.85 -8.55
C VAL A 13 11.85 10.74 -7.31
N ALA A 14 12.77 11.71 -7.34
CA ALA A 14 12.94 12.64 -6.24
C ALA A 14 11.70 13.54 -6.02
N ASP A 15 11.11 14.04 -7.10
CA ASP A 15 9.91 14.87 -7.07
C ASP A 15 8.71 14.06 -6.53
N ASP A 16 8.52 12.82 -7.00
CA ASP A 16 7.46 11.91 -6.54
C ASP A 16 7.64 11.56 -5.06
N VAL A 17 8.87 11.25 -4.62
CA VAL A 17 9.18 11.02 -3.19
C VAL A 17 8.84 12.24 -2.33
N ALA A 18 9.08 13.45 -2.84
CA ALA A 18 8.71 14.67 -2.13
C ALA A 18 7.18 14.83 -2.04
N VAL A 19 6.45 14.51 -3.11
CA VAL A 19 4.98 14.58 -3.17
C VAL A 19 4.33 13.58 -2.21
N VAL A 20 4.75 12.31 -2.22
CA VAL A 20 4.12 11.25 -1.41
C VAL A 20 4.30 11.44 0.10
N ARG A 21 5.27 12.27 0.50
CA ARG A 21 5.50 12.67 1.91
C ARG A 21 4.58 13.79 2.38
N THR A 22 3.84 14.42 1.49
CA THR A 22 2.93 15.52 1.88
C THR A 22 1.65 14.99 2.48
N GLN A 23 1.11 15.73 3.47
CA GLN A 23 -0.21 15.42 4.03
C GLN A 23 -1.30 15.45 2.96
N LYS A 24 -1.21 16.40 2.01
CA LYS A 24 -2.16 16.49 0.89
C LYS A 24 -2.21 15.20 0.07
N PHE A 25 -1.06 14.62 -0.26
CA PHE A 25 -1.04 13.35 -0.98
C PHE A 25 -1.65 12.24 -0.13
N ARG A 26 -1.37 12.23 1.19
CA ARG A 26 -1.93 11.25 2.12
C ARG A 26 -3.46 11.32 2.12
N ASP A 27 -4.02 12.51 2.29
CA ASP A 27 -5.46 12.74 2.32
C ASP A 27 -6.12 12.29 1.01
N CYS A 28 -5.56 12.68 -0.15
CA CYS A 28 -6.07 12.25 -1.45
C CYS A 28 -5.96 10.74 -1.68
N ALA A 29 -4.90 10.10 -1.19
CA ALA A 29 -4.73 8.65 -1.32
C ALA A 29 -5.73 7.89 -0.44
N VAL A 30 -5.96 8.36 0.79
CA VAL A 30 -6.97 7.79 1.70
C VAL A 30 -8.37 7.93 1.11
N GLU A 31 -8.70 9.11 0.57
CA GLU A 31 -9.97 9.37 -0.12
C GLU A 31 -10.13 8.45 -1.34
N ALA A 32 -9.16 8.39 -2.24
CA ALA A 32 -9.24 7.55 -3.44
C ALA A 32 -9.37 6.04 -3.13
N ILE A 33 -8.74 5.57 -2.06
CA ILE A 33 -8.84 4.17 -1.63
C ILE A 33 -10.19 3.92 -0.95
N GLY A 34 -10.70 4.87 -0.17
CA GLY A 34 -12.00 4.78 0.50
C GLY A 34 -13.20 4.93 -0.46
N GLU A 35 -13.04 5.68 -1.55
CA GLU A 35 -14.08 5.89 -2.56
C GLU A 35 -14.19 4.77 -3.59
N SER A 36 -13.21 3.86 -3.68
CA SER A 36 -13.21 2.78 -4.67
C SER A 36 -14.43 1.87 -4.49
N PRO A 37 -15.45 1.96 -5.37
CA PRO A 37 -16.60 1.07 -5.29
C PRO A 37 -16.12 -0.30 -5.79
N ALA A 38 -16.27 -1.29 -4.93
CA ALA A 38 -16.10 -2.67 -5.31
C ALA A 38 -17.03 -3.05 -6.49
N GLY A 39 -16.42 -3.60 -7.55
CA GLY A 39 -17.09 -4.51 -8.48
C GLY A 39 -17.52 -3.90 -9.81
N THR A 40 -16.95 -4.43 -10.89
CA THR A 40 -17.55 -4.47 -12.23
C THR A 40 -18.81 -5.34 -12.22
N ASP A 41 -19.85 -4.97 -12.98
CA ASP A 41 -21.12 -5.69 -13.18
C ASP A 41 -20.97 -7.07 -13.89
N ASP A 42 -20.02 -7.92 -13.50
CA ASP A 42 -19.89 -9.28 -14.01
C ASP A 42 -20.52 -10.29 -13.01
N PRO A 43 -21.65 -10.92 -13.35
CA PRO A 43 -22.35 -11.86 -12.46
C PRO A 43 -21.61 -13.19 -12.25
N THR A 44 -20.44 -13.39 -12.86
CA THR A 44 -19.59 -14.58 -12.64
C THR A 44 -18.49 -14.37 -11.60
N GLN A 45 -18.26 -13.14 -11.13
CA GLN A 45 -17.32 -12.86 -10.06
C GLN A 45 -18.11 -12.69 -8.75
N SER A 46 -17.82 -13.55 -7.77
CA SER A 46 -18.27 -13.39 -6.39
C SER A 46 -18.02 -11.95 -5.95
N ILE A 47 -19.11 -11.23 -5.63
CA ILE A 47 -19.10 -9.78 -5.37
C ILE A 47 -18.14 -9.48 -4.23
N GLU A 48 -16.91 -9.05 -4.55
CA GLU A 48 -15.93 -8.60 -3.56
C GLU A 48 -16.32 -7.21 -3.05
N MET A 49 -17.39 -7.11 -2.26
CA MET A 49 -17.80 -5.81 -1.73
C MET A 49 -16.76 -5.35 -0.70
N MET A 50 -16.06 -4.27 -1.03
CA MET A 50 -15.15 -3.55 -0.14
C MET A 50 -16.03 -2.79 0.86
N GLY A 51 -16.15 -3.36 2.06
CA GLY A 51 -16.94 -2.82 3.16
C GLY A 51 -16.24 -1.70 3.92
N GLU A 52 -16.51 -1.58 5.21
CA GLU A 52 -15.95 -0.53 6.08
C GLU A 52 -14.42 -0.42 5.95
N PHE A 53 -13.98 0.79 5.63
CA PHE A 53 -12.57 1.17 5.50
C PHE A 53 -12.13 1.91 6.75
N GLY A 54 -11.08 1.40 7.41
CA GLY A 54 -10.51 2.00 8.61
C GLY A 54 -9.02 2.21 8.46
N GLU A 55 -8.54 3.44 8.64
CA GLU A 55 -7.11 3.72 8.69
C GLU A 55 -6.49 3.25 10.01
N ARG A 56 -5.28 2.69 9.91
CA ARG A 56 -4.46 2.27 11.05
C ARG A 56 -3.34 3.28 11.27
N ASP A 57 -3.25 3.80 12.49
CA ASP A 57 -2.12 4.64 12.91
C ASP A 57 -0.91 3.74 13.22
N VAL A 58 0.03 3.67 12.28
CA VAL A 58 1.24 2.85 12.38
C VAL A 58 2.45 3.64 11.88
N PRO A 59 3.63 3.44 12.47
CA PRO A 59 4.82 4.21 12.11
C PRO A 59 5.28 3.91 10.68
N LEU A 60 5.85 4.93 10.04
CA LEU A 60 6.57 4.78 8.78
C LEU A 60 7.88 4.01 9.03
N PRO A 61 8.10 2.85 8.42
CA PRO A 61 9.35 2.11 8.58
C PRO A 61 10.51 2.80 7.85
N ASP A 62 11.72 2.62 8.38
CA ASP A 62 12.93 3.27 7.87
C ASP A 62 13.17 2.97 6.39
N GLY A 63 13.38 4.05 5.62
CA GLY A 63 13.69 3.97 4.19
C GLY A 63 12.48 3.87 3.25
N ALA A 64 11.26 3.68 3.78
CA ALA A 64 10.06 3.92 3.00
C ALA A 64 9.82 5.44 2.83
N ALA A 65 9.30 5.84 1.67
CA ALA A 65 8.89 7.21 1.40
C ALA A 65 7.53 7.52 2.01
N ALA A 66 6.61 6.55 1.99
CA ALA A 66 5.30 6.63 2.62
C ALA A 66 4.79 5.22 3.01
N ARG A 67 3.88 5.17 3.98
CA ARG A 67 3.14 3.98 4.39
C ARG A 67 1.67 4.34 4.55
N PHE A 68 0.82 3.51 3.96
CA PHE A 68 -0.62 3.59 4.04
C PHE A 68 -1.14 2.29 4.60
N ALA A 69 -1.77 2.34 5.76
CA ALA A 69 -2.15 1.16 6.51
C ALA A 69 -3.64 1.18 6.79
N PHE A 70 -4.35 0.16 6.31
CA PHE A 70 -5.80 0.11 6.34
C PHE A 70 -6.30 -1.22 6.85
N THR A 71 -7.55 -1.21 7.27
CA THR A 71 -8.40 -2.39 7.47
C THR A 71 -9.60 -2.24 6.56
N VAL A 72 -9.94 -3.33 5.88
CA VAL A 72 -11.02 -3.40 4.90
C VAL A 72 -11.80 -4.66 5.17
N ASN A 73 -13.12 -4.56 5.31
CA ASN A 73 -13.97 -5.74 5.35
C ASN A 73 -14.23 -6.24 3.93
N MET A 74 -13.73 -7.43 3.59
CA MET A 74 -14.00 -8.06 2.30
C MET A 74 -15.10 -9.11 2.50
N THR A 75 -16.16 -9.04 1.70
CA THR A 75 -17.21 -10.07 1.70
C THR A 75 -17.08 -10.94 0.46
N THR A 76 -17.03 -12.25 0.64
CA THR A 76 -16.99 -13.25 -0.44
C THR A 76 -17.95 -14.38 -0.08
N ASP A 77 -18.85 -14.74 -0.98
CA ASP A 77 -19.88 -15.78 -0.78
C ASP A 77 -20.69 -15.63 0.52
N GLY A 78 -21.00 -14.38 0.90
CA GLY A 78 -21.74 -14.05 2.11
C GLY A 78 -20.93 -14.13 3.42
N VAL A 79 -19.62 -14.41 3.34
CA VAL A 79 -18.70 -14.39 4.47
C VAL A 79 -17.90 -13.10 4.45
N THR A 80 -17.98 -12.31 5.52
CA THR A 80 -17.19 -11.09 5.69
C THR A 80 -15.93 -11.39 6.51
N VAL A 81 -14.77 -11.04 5.96
CA VAL A 81 -13.46 -11.19 6.61
C VAL A 81 -12.75 -9.83 6.64
N PRO A 82 -12.25 -9.37 7.80
CA PRO A 82 -11.40 -8.20 7.84
C PRO A 82 -10.04 -8.51 7.22
N LEU A 83 -9.57 -7.62 6.35
CA LEU A 83 -8.24 -7.65 5.75
C LEU A 83 -7.47 -6.42 6.20
N CYS A 84 -6.27 -6.63 6.75
CA CYS A 84 -5.30 -5.57 6.97
C CYS A 84 -4.41 -5.45 5.73
N MET A 85 -4.26 -4.23 5.24
CA MET A 85 -3.40 -3.91 4.10
C MET A 85 -2.39 -2.82 4.49
N ASP A 86 -1.14 -3.01 4.11
CA ASP A 86 -0.07 -2.01 4.17
C ASP A 86 0.47 -1.79 2.75
N ILE A 87 0.40 -0.55 2.28
CA ILE A 87 1.03 -0.10 1.03
C ILE A 87 2.24 0.74 1.39
N LEU A 88 3.41 0.29 0.97
CA LEU A 88 4.70 0.94 1.18
C LEU A 88 5.20 1.49 -0.14
N LEU A 89 5.53 2.79 -0.18
CA LEU A 89 6.10 3.46 -1.34
C LEU A 89 7.59 3.70 -1.10
N PHE A 90 8.39 3.45 -2.13
CA PHE A 90 9.83 3.63 -2.11
C PHE A 90 10.29 4.40 -3.35
N GLY A 91 11.33 5.21 -3.20
CA GLY A 91 11.99 5.86 -4.32
C GLY A 91 13.47 6.09 -4.00
N LYS A 92 14.36 5.63 -4.89
CA LYS A 92 15.80 5.87 -4.79
C LYS A 92 16.44 5.89 -6.17
N GLY A 93 17.25 6.92 -6.43
CA GLY A 93 17.93 7.06 -7.73
C GLY A 93 16.90 7.11 -8.85
N GLN A 94 16.97 6.16 -9.77
CA GLN A 94 16.03 6.02 -10.89
C GLN A 94 14.90 5.01 -10.64
N VAL A 95 14.77 4.46 -9.43
CA VAL A 95 13.79 3.41 -9.15
C VAL A 95 12.71 3.92 -8.22
N GLU A 96 11.46 3.80 -8.67
CA GLU A 96 10.24 3.87 -7.85
C GLU A 96 9.76 2.45 -7.60
N SER A 97 9.32 2.13 -6.39
CA SER A 97 8.78 0.81 -6.07
C SER A 97 7.66 0.89 -5.05
N LEU A 98 6.71 -0.02 -5.19
CA LEU A 98 5.58 -0.20 -4.29
C LEU A 98 5.62 -1.63 -3.76
N ALA A 99 5.37 -1.81 -2.47
CA ALA A 99 5.12 -3.12 -1.87
C ALA A 99 3.79 -3.11 -1.12
N THR A 100 2.99 -4.16 -1.32
CA THR A 100 1.74 -4.38 -0.61
C THR A 100 1.85 -5.62 0.27
N VAL A 101 1.54 -5.45 1.55
CA VAL A 101 1.38 -6.54 2.52
C VAL A 101 -0.10 -6.63 2.86
N THR A 102 -0.71 -7.79 2.59
CA THR A 102 -2.11 -8.07 2.92
C THR A 102 -2.15 -9.27 3.86
N SER A 103 -2.98 -9.19 4.89
CA SER A 103 -3.14 -10.24 5.91
C SER A 103 -4.56 -10.25 6.46
N ALA A 104 -5.08 -11.42 6.84
CA ALA A 104 -6.38 -11.57 7.50
C ALA A 104 -6.37 -11.11 8.97
N VAL A 105 -5.18 -10.87 9.52
CA VAL A 105 -4.95 -10.28 10.84
C VAL A 105 -3.98 -9.12 10.71
N ASN A 106 -4.01 -8.17 11.65
CA ASN A 106 -3.05 -7.07 11.67
C ASN A 106 -1.63 -7.65 11.60
N PRO A 107 -0.85 -7.37 10.53
CA PRO A 107 0.47 -7.95 10.40
C PRO A 107 1.34 -7.48 11.57
N PRO A 108 2.17 -8.36 12.15
CA PRO A 108 3.06 -7.95 13.21
C PRO A 108 4.08 -6.94 12.65
N ASP A 109 4.45 -5.95 13.46
CA ASP A 109 5.28 -4.83 13.02
C ASP A 109 6.66 -5.27 12.48
N ASP A 110 7.17 -6.39 12.98
CA ASP A 110 8.42 -7.01 12.54
C ASP A 110 8.36 -7.50 11.08
N LEU A 111 7.21 -7.98 10.61
CA LEU A 111 7.00 -8.42 9.24
C LEU A 111 7.08 -7.24 8.27
N VAL A 112 6.36 -6.16 8.54
CA VAL A 112 6.36 -4.96 7.68
C VAL A 112 7.75 -4.31 7.68
N THR A 113 8.42 -4.29 8.83
CA THR A 113 9.81 -3.83 8.97
C THR A 113 10.77 -4.69 8.16
N ALA A 114 10.66 -6.01 8.22
CA ALA A 114 11.52 -6.93 7.47
C ALA A 114 11.31 -6.79 5.95
N VAL A 115 10.06 -6.66 5.51
CA VAL A 115 9.72 -6.39 4.10
C VAL A 115 10.36 -5.08 3.65
N THR A 116 10.25 -4.03 4.47
CA THR A 116 10.84 -2.72 4.19
C THR A 116 12.35 -2.79 4.08
N ALA A 117 13.03 -3.43 5.03
CA ALA A 117 14.47 -3.62 5.01
C ALA A 117 14.93 -4.38 3.75
N GLN A 118 14.17 -5.40 3.33
CA GLN A 118 14.46 -6.15 2.10
C GLN A 118 14.35 -5.25 0.86
N MET A 119 13.31 -4.41 0.76
CA MET A 119 13.12 -3.49 -0.36
C MET A 119 14.23 -2.44 -0.40
N VAL A 120 14.57 -1.85 0.74
CA VAL A 120 15.67 -0.87 0.87
C VAL A 120 17.00 -1.49 0.47
N SER A 121 17.30 -2.71 0.91
CA SER A 121 18.53 -3.41 0.52
C SER A 121 18.63 -3.64 -0.99
N LYS A 122 17.51 -3.94 -1.66
CA LYS A 122 17.46 -4.08 -3.13
C LYS A 122 17.70 -2.74 -3.83
N LEU A 123 17.06 -1.67 -3.36
CA LEU A 123 17.23 -0.32 -3.93
C LEU A 123 18.64 0.23 -3.72
N ASN A 124 19.32 -0.15 -2.64
CA ASN A 124 20.69 0.26 -2.38
C ASN A 124 21.74 -0.39 -3.30
N LYS A 125 21.37 -1.42 -4.07
CA LYS A 125 22.23 -2.12 -5.03
C LYS A 125 22.08 -1.62 -6.47
N GLN A 126 21.20 -0.65 -6.70
CA GLN A 126 20.99 0.04 -7.97
C GLN A 126 21.89 1.28 -8.02
#